data_AF-K2FW32-F1
#
_entry.id   AF-K2FW32-F1
#
_cell.length_a   1.000
_cell.length_b   1.000
_cell.length_c   1.000
_cell.angle_alpha   90.00
_cell.angle_beta   90.00
_cell.angle_gamma   90.00
#
_symmetry.space_group_name_H-M   'P 1'
#
loop_
_entity.id
_entity.type
_entity.pdbx_description
1 polymer ?
#
loop_
_entity_poly.entity_id
_entity_poly.type
_entity_poly.pdbx_seq_one_letter_code
_entity_poly.pdbx_strand_id
1 'polypeptide(L)'
;MVKESGRLRLEVEITLNKVSSIYQALLDSGADNCLLPKRIGLDLGLKIPKKPSGTSRGVGGEVPVKHTRLNIQIGGYKLKSVICLVLYSR
;
A
#
# COMPACT_ATOMS: atom_id res chain seq x y z
N MET A 1 4.19 3.66 17.15
CA MET A 1 4.92 4.51 16.19
C MET A 1 6.40 4.42 16.54
N VAL A 2 7.22 3.96 15.61
CA VAL A 2 8.67 3.81 15.84
C VAL A 2 9.40 4.77 14.88
N LYS A 3 10.31 5.57 15.43
CA LYS A 3 11.16 6.47 14.63
C LYS A 3 12.50 5.77 14.42
N GLU A 4 12.72 5.29 13.20
CA GLU A 4 13.95 4.59 12.82
C GLU A 4 14.65 5.40 11.73
N SER A 5 15.90 5.82 11.96
CA SER A 5 16.70 6.60 11.01
C SER A 5 16.02 7.88 10.49
N GLY A 6 15.24 8.55 11.34
CA GLY A 6 14.50 9.77 10.99
C GLY A 6 13.20 9.55 10.22
N ARG A 7 12.85 8.31 9.87
CA ARG A 7 11.61 7.94 9.18
C ARG A 7 10.57 7.44 10.17
N LEU A 8 9.33 7.91 10.01
CA LEU A 8 8.20 7.48 10.83
C LEU A 8 7.61 6.20 10.26
N ARG A 9 7.70 5.12 11.03
CA ARG A 9 7.06 3.84 10.72
C ARG A 9 5.89 3.56 11.64
N LEU A 10 4.83 3.03 11.06
CA LEU A 10 3.57 2.72 11.73
C LEU A 10 3.19 1.28 11.42
N GLU A 11 2.65 0.60 12.42
CA GLU A 11 1.91 -0.64 12.19
C GLU A 11 0.56 -0.29 11.58
N VAL A 12 0.27 -1.00 10.49
CA VAL A 12 -0.94 -0.83 9.71
C VAL A 12 -1.55 -2.20 9.52
N GLU A 13 -2.76 -2.38 10.04
CA GLU A 13 -3.57 -3.54 9.68
C GLU A 13 -4.26 -3.23 8.34
N ILE A 14 -4.04 -4.10 7.36
CA ILE A 14 -4.66 -3.99 6.04
C ILE A 14 -5.63 -5.15 5.90
N THR A 15 -6.87 -4.84 5.52
CA THR A 15 -7.89 -5.84 5.21
C THR A 15 -8.32 -5.75 3.75
N LEU A 16 -8.28 -6.89 3.06
CA LEU A 16 -8.79 -7.07 1.72
C LEU A 16 -9.35 -8.48 1.59
N ASN A 17 -10.50 -8.64 0.91
CA ASN A 17 -11.13 -9.95 0.67
C ASN A 17 -11.32 -10.79 1.94
N LYS A 18 -11.65 -10.15 3.08
CA LYS A 18 -11.79 -10.77 4.41
C LYS A 18 -10.49 -11.33 5.01
N VAL A 19 -9.35 -11.12 4.35
CA VAL A 19 -8.02 -11.41 4.90
C VAL A 19 -7.50 -10.12 5.53
N SER A 20 -7.09 -10.21 6.79
CA SER A 20 -6.40 -9.13 7.52
C SER A 20 -4.98 -9.55 7.85
N SER A 21 -4.04 -8.63 7.71
CA SER A 21 -2.66 -8.81 8.18
C SER A 21 -2.03 -7.48 8.58
N ILE A 22 -1.04 -7.53 9.47
CA ILE A 22 -0.33 -6.35 9.99
C ILE A 22 0.98 -6.17 9.23
N TYR A 23 1.21 -4.94 8.75
CA TYR A 23 2.42 -4.56 8.03
C TYR A 23 3.05 -3.32 8.67
N GLN A 24 4.36 -3.17 8.48
CA GLN A 24 5.06 -1.93 8.74
C GLN A 24 4.94 -1.02 7.52
N ALA A 25 4.36 0.16 7.69
CA ALA A 25 4.25 1.18 6.64
C ALA A 25 5.10 2.42 6.99
N LEU A 26 5.59 3.08 5.94
CA LEU A 26 6.20 4.39 6.04
C LEU A 26 5.10 5.46 6.00
N LEU A 27 5.11 6.40 6.93
CA LEU A 27 4.35 7.64 6.80
C LEU A 27 5.15 8.61 5.94
N ASP A 28 4.73 8.76 4.68
CA ASP A 28 5.44 9.54 3.68
C ASP A 28 4.56 10.67 3.14
N SER A 29 4.79 11.89 3.62
CA SER A 29 4.06 13.08 3.15
C SER A 29 4.45 13.51 1.73
N GLY A 30 5.52 12.95 1.16
CA GLY A 30 5.92 13.19 -0.23
C GLY A 30 5.19 12.29 -1.23
N ALA A 31 4.40 11.31 -0.76
CA ALA A 31 3.62 10.43 -1.61
C ALA A 31 2.15 10.89 -1.67
N ASP A 32 1.67 11.23 -2.86
CA ASP A 32 0.26 11.60 -3.07
C ASP A 32 -0.72 10.45 -2.79
N ASN A 33 -0.25 9.20 -2.93
CA ASN A 33 -1.08 8.01 -2.85
C ASN A 33 -0.49 6.97 -1.90
N CYS A 34 -1.37 6.18 -1.29
CA CYS A 34 -1.00 4.93 -0.62
C CYS A 34 -0.43 3.93 -1.64
N LEU A 35 0.77 3.43 -1.40
CA LEU A 35 1.43 2.47 -2.28
C LEU A 35 1.66 1.13 -1.55
N LEU A 36 1.43 0.04 -2.27
CA LEU A 36 1.57 -1.32 -1.76
C LEU A 36 2.51 -2.14 -2.66
N PRO A 37 3.51 -2.82 -2.10
CA PRO A 37 4.28 -3.82 -2.83
C PRO A 37 3.39 -4.93 -3.40
N LYS A 38 3.76 -5.45 -4.59
CA LYS A 38 3.03 -6.54 -5.25
C LYS A 38 2.78 -7.74 -4.34
N ARG A 39 3.81 -8.15 -3.59
CA ARG A 39 3.76 -9.30 -2.67
C ARG A 39 2.64 -9.17 -1.64
N ILE A 40 2.51 -8.00 -1.02
CA ILE A 40 1.50 -7.77 0.02
C ILE A 40 0.10 -7.82 -0.60
N GLY A 41 -0.08 -7.28 -1.81
CA GLY A 41 -1.34 -7.43 -2.54
C GLY A 41 -1.71 -8.89 -2.75
N LEU A 42 -0.77 -9.72 -3.18
CA LEU A 42 -0.98 -11.16 -3.41
C LEU A 42 -1.27 -11.92 -2.10
N ASP A 43 -0.54 -11.62 -1.02
CA ASP A 43 -0.74 -12.23 0.31
C ASP A 43 -2.16 -11.96 0.84
N LEU A 44 -2.72 -10.80 0.52
CA LEU A 44 -4.09 -10.42 0.85
C LEU A 44 -5.14 -10.92 -0.16
N GLY A 45 -4.74 -11.79 -1.10
CA GLY A 45 -5.63 -12.41 -2.08
C GLY A 45 -6.04 -11.49 -3.23
N LEU A 46 -5.29 -10.40 -3.50
CA LEU A 46 -5.57 -9.53 -4.63
C LEU A 46 -5.22 -10.23 -5.95
N LYS A 47 -6.20 -10.35 -6.85
CA LYS A 47 -5.95 -10.77 -8.24
C LYS A 47 -5.30 -9.63 -9.03
N ILE A 48 -4.02 -9.75 -9.37
CA ILE A 48 -3.30 -8.73 -10.16
C ILE A 48 -3.40 -9.09 -11.65
N PRO A 49 -4.10 -8.29 -12.48
CA PRO A 49 -4.25 -8.58 -13.90
C PRO A 49 -2.93 -8.37 -14.64
N LYS A 50 -2.78 -9.00 -15.82
CA LYS A 50 -1.56 -8.86 -16.64
C LYS A 50 -1.31 -7.42 -17.11
N LYS A 51 -2.38 -6.66 -17.36
CA LYS A 51 -2.29 -5.25 -17.79
C LYS A 51 -2.40 -4.31 -16.58
N PRO A 52 -1.48 -3.35 -16.41
CA PRO A 52 -1.59 -2.33 -15.37
C PRO A 52 -2.76 -1.37 -15.66
N SER A 53 -3.25 -0.69 -14.62
CA SER A 53 -4.33 0.31 -14.75
C SER A 53 -3.83 1.75 -14.62
N GLY A 54 -2.52 1.95 -14.50
CA GLY A 54 -1.90 3.27 -14.50
C GLY A 54 -0.40 3.20 -14.26
N THR A 55 0.21 4.36 -14.04
CA THR A 55 1.60 4.54 -13.63
C THR A 55 1.69 5.39 -12.37
N SER A 56 2.73 5.17 -11.57
CA SER A 56 3.13 6.04 -10.46
C SER A 56 4.54 6.54 -10.73
N ARG A 57 4.84 7.77 -10.28
CA ARG A 57 6.12 8.44 -10.48
C ARG A 57 6.85 8.62 -9.17
N GLY A 58 8.16 8.43 -9.19
CA GLY A 58 9.04 8.76 -8.08
C GLY A 58 10.42 9.17 -8.60
N VAL A 59 11.37 9.31 -7.69
CA VAL A 59 12.75 9.73 -7.99
C VAL A 59 13.41 8.86 -9.08
N GLY A 60 13.10 7.56 -9.11
CA GLY A 60 13.63 6.61 -10.09
C GLY A 60 12.88 6.51 -11.43
N GLY A 61 11.90 7.38 -11.67
CA GLY A 61 11.07 7.35 -12.89
C GLY A 61 9.67 6.75 -12.67
N GLU A 62 9.13 6.15 -13.73
CA GLU A 62 7.76 5.63 -13.79
C GLU A 62 7.67 4.13 -13.52
N VAL A 63 6.69 3.72 -12.73
CA VAL A 63 6.40 2.32 -12.42
C VAL A 63 4.93 1.99 -12.71
N PRO A 64 4.63 0.89 -13.42
CA PRO A 64 3.25 0.47 -13.65
C PRO A 64 2.55 0.03 -12.35
N VAL A 65 1.28 0.38 -12.20
CA VAL A 65 0.49 0.11 -11.00
C VAL A 65 -0.91 -0.43 -11.30
N LYS A 66 -1.51 -1.06 -10.30
CA LYS A 66 -2.94 -1.38 -10.24
C LYS A 66 -3.59 -0.60 -9.11
N HIS A 67 -4.66 0.12 -9.43
CA HIS A 67 -5.56 0.68 -8.44
C HIS A 67 -6.35 -0.41 -7.71
N THR A 68 -6.40 -0.34 -6.39
CA THR A 68 -7.25 -1.19 -5.57
C THR A 68 -7.85 -0.40 -4.40
N ARG A 69 -8.86 -0.97 -3.76
CA ARG A 69 -9.49 -0.39 -2.57
C ARG A 69 -9.26 -1.34 -1.40
N LEU A 70 -8.77 -0.81 -0.29
CA LEU A 70 -8.42 -1.55 0.91
C LEU A 70 -9.15 -0.93 2.11
N ASN A 71 -9.39 -1.72 3.15
CA ASN A 71 -9.66 -1.17 4.47
C ASN A 71 -8.35 -1.15 5.25
N ILE A 72 -8.11 -0.07 5.97
CA ILE A 72 -6.85 0.19 6.66
C ILE A 72 -7.16 0.61 8.09
N GLN A 73 -6.44 0.02 9.06
CA GLN A 73 -6.48 0.46 10.45
C GLN A 73 -5.07 0.86 10.92
N ILE A 74 -4.95 2.08 11.44
CA ILE A 74 -3.69 2.69 11.88
C ILE A 74 -3.96 3.50 13.14
N GLY A 75 -3.22 3.24 14.23
CA GLY A 75 -3.31 4.05 15.45
C GLY A 75 -4.73 4.17 16.03
N GLY A 76 -5.54 3.11 15.91
CA GLY A 76 -6.94 3.11 16.36
C GLY A 76 -7.95 3.70 15.36
N TYR A 77 -7.49 4.38 14.30
CA TYR A 77 -8.36 4.88 13.24
C TYR A 77 -8.67 3.80 12.23
N LYS A 78 -9.94 3.69 11.82
CA LYS A 78 -10.41 2.75 10.79
C LYS A 78 -10.82 3.52 9.54
N LEU A 79 -10.05 3.35 8.47
CA LEU A 79 -10.28 3.95 7.17
C LEU A 79 -10.86 2.90 6.22
N LYS A 80 -12.02 3.18 5.63
CA LYS A 80 -12.70 2.26 4.71
C LYS A 80 -12.50 2.69 3.26
N SER A 81 -12.36 1.71 2.36
CA SER A 81 -12.31 1.95 0.90
C SER A 81 -11.19 2.90 0.45
N VAL A 82 -10.03 2.84 1.13
CA VAL A 82 -8.85 3.65 0.79
C VAL A 82 -8.33 3.19 -0.57
N ILE A 83 -8.16 4.12 -1.49
CA ILE A 83 -7.53 3.85 -2.79
C ILE A 83 -6.03 3.69 -2.56
N CYS A 84 -5.50 2.54 -2.93
CA CYS A 84 -4.06 2.26 -2.91
C CYS A 84 -3.60 1.78 -4.29
N LEU A 85 -2.33 2.06 -4.59
CA LEU A 85 -1.65 1.67 -5.82
C LEU A 85 -0.77 0.45 -5.54
N VAL A 86 -1.08 -0.68 -6.16
CA VAL A 86 -0.24 -1.88 -6.09
C VAL A 86 0.80 -1.84 -7.19
N LEU A 87 2.06 -1.83 -6.81
CA LEU A 87 3.20 -1.80 -7.72
C LEU A 87 3.32 -3.12 -8.49
N TYR A 88 3.62 -3.07 -9.80
CA TYR A 88 3.89 -4.28 -10.60
C TYR A 88 5.33 -4.78 -10.49
N SER A 89 6.25 -3.92 -10.06
CA SER A 89 7.65 -4.25 -9.89
C SER A 89 7.87 -5.26 -8.75
N ARG A 90 8.98 -6.00 -8.84
CA ARG A 90 9.38 -7.06 -7.90
C ARG A 90 9.84 -6.51 -6.56
#